data_AF-Q976E3-F1
#
_entry.id   AF-Q976E3-F1
#
_cell.length_a   1.000
_cell.length_b   1.000
_cell.length_c   1.000
_cell.angle_alpha   90.00
_cell.angle_beta   90.00
_cell.angle_gamma   90.00
#
_symmetry.space_group_name_H-M   'P 1'
#
loop_
_entity.id
_entity.type
_entity.pdbx_description
1 polymer ?
#
loop_
_entity_poly.entity_id
_entity_poly.type
_entity_poly.pdbx_seq_one_letter_code
_entity_poly.pdbx_strand_id
1 'polypeptide(L)'
;MELEKLVSQIKKKKYGSKKELIKDLNLLMTEIHNQIKSEISRAKKANKNVNEIEKEIEKILHSLKKVRKNKQAQSIRNIKFVVDRRGLEALELLKKLKSS
;
A
#
# COMPACT_ATOMS: atom_id res chain seq x y z
N MET A 1 -2.46 -11.00 8.06
CA MET A 1 -1.17 -10.78 7.35
C MET A 1 -0.50 -9.50 7.82
N GLU A 2 0.82 -9.32 7.64
CA GLU A 2 1.51 -8.10 8.14
C GLU A 2 0.97 -6.80 7.50
N LEU A 3 0.77 -6.78 6.17
CA LEU A 3 0.11 -5.68 5.45
C LEU A 3 -1.29 -5.38 6.00
N GLU A 4 -2.08 -6.41 6.29
CA GLU A 4 -3.44 -6.27 6.83
C GLU A 4 -3.45 -5.66 8.23
N LYS A 5 -2.52 -6.10 9.10
CA LYS A 5 -2.34 -5.51 10.43
C LYS A 5 -1.97 -4.03 10.29
N LEU A 6 -1.02 -3.70 9.41
CA LEU A 6 -0.56 -2.34 9.19
C LEU A 6 -1.67 -1.43 8.63
N VAL A 7 -2.42 -1.89 7.62
CA VAL A 7 -3.58 -1.15 7.07
C VAL A 7 -4.63 -0.90 8.15
N SER A 8 -4.93 -1.90 8.99
CA SER A 8 -5.87 -1.77 10.12
C SER A 8 -5.37 -0.77 11.17
N GLN A 9 -4.07 -0.81 11.51
CA GLN A 9 -3.45 0.13 12.45
C GLN A 9 -3.50 1.57 11.91
N ILE A 10 -3.08 1.79 10.66
CA ILE A 10 -3.13 3.09 10.00
C ILE A 10 -4.57 3.61 9.97
N LYS A 11 -5.54 2.77 9.61
CA LYS A 11 -6.96 3.14 9.56
C LYS A 11 -7.46 3.69 10.90
N LYS A 12 -7.15 2.99 12.00
CA LYS A 12 -7.61 3.33 13.37
C LYS A 12 -6.82 4.47 14.02
N LYS A 13 -5.57 4.71 13.59
CA LYS A 13 -4.68 5.68 14.22
C LYS A 13 -5.11 7.12 13.92
N LYS A 14 -5.24 7.91 14.99
CA LYS A 14 -5.35 9.37 14.90
C LYS A 14 -3.94 9.95 14.85
N TYR A 15 -3.68 10.81 13.87
CA TYR A 15 -2.37 11.41 13.66
C TYR A 15 -2.33 12.84 14.19
N GLY A 16 -1.43 13.11 15.14
CA GLY A 16 -1.19 14.46 15.65
C GLY A 16 -0.31 15.28 14.72
N SER A 17 0.50 14.62 13.89
CA SER A 17 1.41 15.29 12.96
C SER A 17 1.50 14.61 11.59
N LYS A 18 1.88 15.38 10.57
CA LYS A 18 2.24 14.85 9.25
C LYS A 18 3.44 13.89 9.36
N LYS A 19 4.37 14.14 10.27
CA LYS A 19 5.60 13.33 10.42
C LYS A 19 5.27 11.88 10.77
N GLU A 20 4.35 11.67 11.70
CA GLU A 20 3.90 10.32 12.09
C GLU A 20 3.19 9.60 10.93
N LEU A 21 2.28 10.29 10.25
CA LEU A 21 1.57 9.71 9.09
C LEU A 21 2.53 9.34 7.96
N ILE A 22 3.57 10.14 7.73
CA ILE A 22 4.57 9.85 6.69
C ILE A 22 5.48 8.68 7.09
N LYS A 23 5.76 8.48 8.38
CA LYS A 23 6.46 7.27 8.84
C LYS A 23 5.63 6.02 8.53
N ASP A 24 4.35 6.02 8.87
CA ASP A 24 3.47 4.88 8.62
C ASP A 24 3.22 4.66 7.12
N LEU A 25 3.14 5.74 6.32
CA LEU A 25 3.12 5.67 4.86
C LEU A 25 4.36 4.95 4.30
N ASN A 26 5.56 5.29 4.79
CA ASN A 26 6.79 4.64 4.33
C ASN A 26 6.78 3.15 4.68
N LEU A 27 6.34 2.80 5.90
CA LEU A 27 6.16 1.40 6.30
C LEU A 27 5.16 0.69 5.39
N LEU A 28 4.03 1.32 5.09
CA LEU A 28 3.01 0.78 4.19
C LEU A 28 3.58 0.51 2.79
N MET A 29 4.32 1.46 2.22
CA MET A 29 4.95 1.28 0.91
C MET A 29 5.94 0.11 0.90
N THR A 30 6.76 -0.01 1.95
CA THR A 30 7.71 -1.13 2.10
C THR A 30 6.97 -2.46 2.18
N GLU A 31 5.92 -2.53 3.00
CA GLU A 31 5.17 -3.77 3.22
C GLU A 31 4.40 -4.21 1.97
N ILE A 32 3.79 -3.25 1.25
CA ILE A 32 3.19 -3.49 -0.07
C ILE A 32 4.24 -4.08 -1.01
N HIS A 33 5.41 -3.44 -1.14
CA HIS A 33 6.45 -3.90 -2.05
C HIS A 33 6.93 -5.32 -1.70
N ASN A 34 7.19 -5.59 -0.42
CA ASN A 34 7.74 -6.87 0.04
C ASN A 34 6.75 -8.02 -0.15
N GLN A 35 5.52 -7.88 0.34
CA GLN A 35 4.54 -8.97 0.24
C GLN A 35 4.16 -9.24 -1.21
N ILE A 36 3.92 -8.18 -1.98
CA ILE A 36 3.45 -8.34 -3.36
C ILE A 36 4.54 -8.91 -4.26
N LYS A 37 5.79 -8.46 -4.12
CA LYS A 37 6.91 -9.04 -4.87
C LYS A 37 7.06 -10.55 -4.58
N SER A 38 6.86 -10.95 -3.32
CA SER A 38 6.88 -12.36 -2.94
C SER A 38 5.76 -13.15 -3.61
N GLU A 39 4.52 -12.67 -3.54
CA GLU A 39 3.36 -13.38 -4.14
C GLU A 39 3.40 -13.38 -5.67
N ILE A 40 3.80 -12.29 -6.31
CA ILE A 40 4.02 -12.24 -7.76
C ILE A 40 5.05 -13.28 -8.19
N SER A 41 6.17 -13.40 -7.45
CA SER A 41 7.19 -14.39 -7.76
C SER A 41 6.64 -15.82 -7.69
N ARG A 42 5.83 -16.12 -6.67
CA ARG A 42 5.15 -17.43 -6.55
C ARG A 42 4.15 -17.66 -7.67
N ALA A 43 3.33 -16.66 -8.00
CA ALA A 43 2.34 -16.74 -9.07
C ALA A 43 3.00 -16.95 -10.44
N LYS A 44 4.10 -16.24 -10.72
CA LYS A 44 4.90 -16.43 -11.95
C LYS A 44 5.49 -17.84 -12.03
N LYS A 45 6.02 -18.38 -10.92
CA LYS A 45 6.48 -19.79 -10.85
C LYS A 45 5.35 -20.80 -11.10
N ALA A 46 4.12 -20.45 -10.74
CA ALA A 46 2.92 -21.24 -11.02
C ALA A 46 2.30 -20.96 -12.41
N ASN A 47 3.02 -20.29 -13.33
CA ASN A 47 2.55 -19.90 -14.67
C ASN A 47 1.26 -19.06 -14.69
N LYS A 48 0.96 -18.34 -13.61
CA LYS A 48 -0.19 -17.43 -13.55
C LYS A 48 0.14 -16.09 -14.20
N ASN A 49 -0.81 -15.56 -14.98
CA ASN A 49 -0.71 -14.21 -15.52
C ASN A 49 -0.99 -13.18 -14.41
N VAL A 50 0.03 -12.40 -14.04
CA VAL A 50 -0.05 -11.37 -12.99
C VAL A 50 0.23 -9.96 -13.52
N ASN A 51 0.28 -9.78 -14.83
CA ASN A 51 0.67 -8.51 -15.47
C ASN A 51 -0.25 -7.34 -15.08
N GLU A 52 -1.56 -7.59 -14.98
CA GLU A 52 -2.53 -6.57 -14.58
C GLU A 52 -2.36 -6.18 -13.12
N ILE A 53 -2.16 -7.17 -12.25
CA ILE A 53 -1.92 -6.95 -10.82
C ILE A 53 -0.62 -6.17 -10.59
N GLU A 54 0.45 -6.50 -11.32
CA GLU A 54 1.71 -5.73 -11.29
C GLU A 54 1.49 -4.26 -11.62
N LYS A 55 0.76 -3.98 -12.71
CA LYS A 55 0.44 -2.60 -13.13
C LYS A 55 -0.40 -1.85 -12.09
N GLU A 56 -1.39 -2.51 -11.48
CA GLU A 56 -2.21 -1.88 -10.45
C GLU A 56 -1.41 -1.54 -9.19
N ILE A 57 -0.50 -2.42 -8.77
CA ILE A 57 0.36 -2.19 -7.62
C ILE A 57 1.37 -1.07 -7.86
N GLU A 58 1.93 -0.98 -9.07
CA GLU A 58 2.78 0.15 -9.44
C GLU A 58 2.03 1.47 -9.37
N LYS A 59 0.77 1.51 -9.85
CA LYS A 59 -0.08 2.71 -9.73
C LYS A 59 -0.32 3.10 -8.26
N ILE A 60 -0.55 2.12 -7.39
CA ILE A 60 -0.72 2.34 -5.95
C ILE A 60 0.56 2.92 -5.34
N LEU A 61 1.71 2.27 -5.56
CA LEU A 61 3.01 2.73 -5.05
C LEU A 61 3.37 4.12 -5.58
N HIS A 62 3.07 4.40 -6.85
CA HIS A 62 3.25 5.73 -7.44
C HIS A 62 2.38 6.79 -6.76
N SER A 63 1.09 6.49 -6.53
CA SER A 63 0.17 7.38 -5.82
C SER A 63 0.68 7.69 -4.40
N LEU A 64 1.12 6.68 -3.66
CA LEU A 64 1.68 6.82 -2.31
C LEU A 64 2.98 7.63 -2.32
N LYS A 65 3.86 7.41 -3.31
CA LYS A 65 5.10 8.18 -3.50
C LYS A 65 4.81 9.66 -3.81
N LYS A 66 3.77 9.96 -4.58
CA LYS A 66 3.33 11.34 -4.88
C LYS A 66 2.87 12.06 -3.61
N VAL A 67 2.08 11.39 -2.77
CA VAL A 67 1.69 11.91 -1.45
C VAL A 67 2.91 12.20 -0.57
N ARG A 68 3.88 11.29 -0.53
CA ARG A 68 5.12 11.48 0.23
C ARG A 68 5.92 12.71 -0.22
N LYS A 69 5.99 12.95 -1.54
CA LYS A 69 6.66 14.11 -2.14
C LYS A 69 5.91 15.42 -1.83
N ASN A 70 4.59 15.42 -1.99
CA ASN A 70 3.75 16.62 -1.91
C ASN A 70 3.17 16.87 -0.50
N LYS A 71 3.64 16.15 0.52
CA LYS A 71 3.13 16.18 1.90
C LYS A 71 3.01 17.58 2.52
N GLN A 72 3.84 18.54 2.10
CA GLN A 72 3.78 19.91 2.62
C GLN A 72 2.51 20.63 2.16
N ALA A 73 2.11 20.46 0.89
CA ALA A 73 0.94 21.08 0.30
C ALA A 73 -0.41 20.43 0.68
N GLN A 74 -0.39 19.25 1.31
CA GLN A 74 -1.60 18.49 1.65
C GLN A 74 -1.91 18.56 3.15
N SER A 75 -3.19 18.62 3.52
CA SER A 75 -3.63 18.46 4.91
C SER A 75 -3.40 17.03 5.41
N ILE A 76 -3.26 16.84 6.73
CA ILE A 76 -3.14 15.50 7.34
C ILE A 76 -4.33 14.63 6.93
N ARG A 77 -5.54 15.19 6.91
CA ARG A 77 -6.77 14.51 6.48
C ARG A 77 -6.69 14.00 5.04
N ASN A 78 -6.21 14.84 4.11
CA ASN A 78 -6.10 14.46 2.70
C ASN A 78 -5.04 13.37 2.50
N ILE A 79 -3.88 13.49 3.17
CA ILE A 79 -2.85 12.45 3.17
C ILE A 79 -3.46 11.14 3.69
N LYS A 80 -4.12 11.18 4.86
CA LYS A 80 -4.70 10.01 5.52
C LYS A 80 -5.73 9.30 4.62
N PHE A 81 -6.61 10.06 3.99
CA PHE A 81 -7.59 9.53 3.05
C PHE A 81 -6.95 8.74 1.90
N VAL A 82 -5.91 9.31 1.28
CA VAL A 82 -5.22 8.63 0.18
C VAL A 82 -4.49 7.39 0.68
N VAL A 83 -3.80 7.47 1.83
CA VAL A 83 -3.09 6.33 2.43
C VAL A 83 -4.06 5.19 2.75
N ASP A 84 -5.20 5.47 3.37
CA ASP A 84 -6.21 4.48 3.70
C ASP A 84 -6.75 3.79 2.46
N ARG A 85 -7.17 4.58 1.45
CA ARG A 85 -7.74 4.06 0.22
C ARG A 85 -6.74 3.16 -0.51
N ARG A 86 -5.52 3.64 -0.72
CA ARG A 86 -4.47 2.91 -1.43
C ARG A 86 -3.98 1.68 -0.65
N GLY A 87 -3.98 1.74 0.68
CA GLY A 87 -3.68 0.60 1.54
C GLY A 87 -4.72 -0.52 1.42
N LEU A 88 -6.01 -0.18 1.36
CA LEU A 88 -7.09 -1.15 1.14
C LEU A 88 -7.02 -1.78 -0.25
N GLU A 89 -6.85 -0.98 -1.30
CA GLU A 89 -6.69 -1.47 -2.68
C GLU A 89 -5.50 -2.45 -2.79
N ALA A 90 -4.36 -2.15 -2.14
CA ALA A 90 -3.21 -3.05 -2.12
C ALA A 90 -3.50 -4.36 -1.37
N LEU A 91 -4.24 -4.30 -0.27
CA LEU A 91 -4.64 -5.47 0.49
C LEU A 91 -5.57 -6.38 -0.30
N GLU A 92 -6.51 -5.80 -1.06
CA GLU A 92 -7.42 -6.55 -1.95
C GLU A 92 -6.65 -7.28 -3.05
N LEU A 93 -5.71 -6.59 -3.71
CA LEU A 93 -4.86 -7.19 -4.73
C LEU A 93 -3.98 -8.31 -4.17
N LEU A 94 -3.42 -8.14 -2.97
CA LEU A 94 -2.68 -9.19 -2.29
C LEU A 94 -3.57 -10.41 -1.99
N LYS A 95 -4.82 -10.20 -1.54
CA LYS A 95 -5.76 -11.30 -1.29
C LYS A 95 -6.09 -12.05 -2.57
N LYS A 96 -6.29 -11.35 -3.70
CA LYS A 96 -6.48 -11.96 -5.03
C LYS A 96 -5.28 -12.83 -5.43
N LEU A 97 -4.04 -12.32 -5.25
CA LEU A 97 -2.82 -13.07 -5.55
C LEU A 97 -2.67 -14.35 -4.73
N LYS A 98 -3.08 -14.33 -3.46
CA LYS A 98 -2.99 -15.50 -2.56
C LYS A 98 -4.10 -16.52 -2.74
N SER A 99 -5.27 -16.07 -3.19
CA SER A 99 -6.45 -16.93 -3.39
C SER A 99 -6.47 -17.57 -4.78
N SER A 100 -5.64 -17.07 -5.70
CA SER A 100 -5.42 -17.66 -7.02
C SER A 100 -4.46 -18.82 -6.88
#